data_AF-K1UM10-F1
#
_entry.id   AF-K1UM10-F1
#
_cell.length_a   1.000
_cell.length_b   1.000
_cell.length_c   1.000
_cell.angle_alpha   90.00
_cell.angle_beta   90.00
_cell.angle_gamma   90.00
#
_symmetry.space_group_name_H-M   'P 1'
#
loop_
_entity.id
_entity.type
_entity.pdbx_description
1 polymer ?
#
loop_
_entity_poly.entity_id
_entity_poly.type
_entity_poly.pdbx_seq_one_letter_code
_entity_poly.pdbx_strand_id
1 'polypeptide(L)'
;DMGYEIEASHHEVAPAQHEIDFKYDEALKTADNIMTFKLAVKTIAKRHGMFASFMPKPKYGVNGSGMHVNMSLSKEGRNIFDDPDGENGLSREAHWFIGGIMNHMRAMTAITNPLVNSYKRLVPGYEAPIYIAWSMTNRSPLIRIPVSRGSRTRVELRCPDSAANPYL
;
A
#
# COMPACT_ATOMS: atom_id res chain seq x y z
N ASP A 1 23.32 -2.34 -5.06
CA ASP A 1 23.70 -1.14 -5.83
C ASP A 1 23.06 0.16 -5.35
N MET A 2 21.74 0.22 -5.11
CA MET A 2 21.05 1.46 -4.69
C MET A 2 20.60 1.51 -3.22
N GLY A 3 21.01 0.53 -2.40
CA GLY A 3 20.70 0.51 -0.96
C GLY A 3 19.30 0.02 -0.59
N TYR A 4 18.52 -0.53 -1.53
CA TYR A 4 17.24 -1.19 -1.21
C TYR A 4 17.47 -2.57 -0.61
N GLU A 5 16.76 -2.88 0.48
CA GLU A 5 16.54 -4.25 0.95
C GLU A 5 15.24 -4.76 0.33
N ILE A 6 15.36 -5.59 -0.72
CA ILE A 6 14.20 -6.16 -1.43
C ILE A 6 13.69 -7.36 -0.64
N GLU A 7 12.39 -7.37 -0.34
CA GLU A 7 11.74 -8.45 0.40
C GLU A 7 11.16 -9.51 -0.53
N ALA A 8 10.56 -9.09 -1.65
CA ALA A 8 9.95 -9.97 -2.62
C ALA A 8 9.91 -9.35 -4.02
N SER A 9 9.76 -10.22 -5.03
CA SER A 9 9.48 -9.84 -6.40
C SER A 9 8.67 -10.94 -7.05
N HIS A 10 7.53 -10.59 -7.64
CA HIS A 10 6.68 -11.57 -8.29
C HIS A 10 5.88 -10.98 -9.45
N HIS A 11 5.40 -11.89 -10.30
CA HIS A 11 4.38 -11.58 -11.29
C HIS A 11 3.04 -11.37 -10.55
N GLU A 12 2.31 -10.34 -10.97
CA GLU A 12 1.03 -9.96 -10.38
C GLU A 12 -0.15 -10.57 -11.16
N VAL A 13 -1.38 -10.36 -10.67
CA VAL A 13 -2.57 -11.04 -11.22
C VAL A 13 -2.79 -10.78 -12.71
N ALA A 14 -2.58 -9.55 -13.20
CA ALA A 14 -2.78 -9.24 -14.61
C ALA A 14 -1.55 -9.58 -15.49
N PRO A 15 -1.77 -9.92 -16.78
CA PRO A 15 -0.66 -10.15 -17.71
C PRO A 15 0.30 -8.95 -17.76
N ALA A 16 1.60 -9.23 -17.67
CA ALA A 16 2.68 -8.22 -17.61
C ALA A 16 2.57 -7.20 -16.45
N GLN A 17 1.84 -7.53 -15.39
CA GLN A 17 1.87 -6.81 -14.12
C GLN A 17 2.94 -7.42 -13.21
N HIS A 18 3.65 -6.58 -12.47
CA HIS A 18 4.74 -7.01 -11.59
C HIS A 18 4.73 -6.20 -10.30
N GLU A 19 5.12 -6.84 -9.20
CA GLU A 19 5.31 -6.22 -7.88
C GLU A 19 6.73 -6.53 -7.40
N ILE A 20 7.36 -5.52 -6.78
CA ILE A 20 8.63 -5.66 -6.07
C ILE A 20 8.46 -4.92 -4.75
N ASP A 21 8.54 -5.69 -3.66
CA ASP A 21 8.45 -5.17 -2.31
C ASP A 21 9.84 -4.84 -1.78
N PHE A 22 9.96 -3.69 -1.13
CA PHE A 22 11.15 -3.33 -0.38
C PHE A 22 10.78 -3.06 1.08
N LYS A 23 11.76 -3.30 1.95
CA LYS A 23 11.59 -3.17 3.39
C LYS A 23 11.14 -1.77 3.79
N TYR A 24 10.26 -1.73 4.78
CA TYR A 24 9.76 -0.48 5.36
C TYR A 24 10.87 0.35 6.00
N ASP A 25 10.64 1.65 6.10
CA ASP A 25 11.51 2.63 6.75
C ASP A 25 10.66 3.78 7.32
N GLU A 26 11.30 4.79 7.91
CA GLU A 26 10.65 6.03 8.31
C GLU A 26 9.87 6.68 7.15
N ALA A 27 8.77 7.37 7.45
CA ALA A 27 7.80 7.79 6.44
C ALA A 27 8.42 8.63 5.30
N LEU A 28 9.22 9.64 5.65
CA LEU A 28 9.88 10.51 4.67
C LEU A 28 10.87 9.72 3.79
N LYS A 29 11.65 8.83 4.42
CA LYS A 29 12.62 8.00 3.71
C LYS A 29 11.93 7.01 2.77
N THR A 30 10.80 6.45 3.20
CA THR A 30 9.97 5.58 2.37
C THR A 30 9.38 6.35 1.18
N ALA A 31 8.95 7.60 1.35
CA ALA A 31 8.49 8.43 0.24
C ALA A 31 9.60 8.70 -0.80
N ASP A 32 10.83 9.00 -0.34
CA ASP A 32 12.01 9.09 -1.21
C ASP A 32 12.30 7.78 -1.95
N ASN A 33 12.19 6.65 -1.24
CA ASN A 33 12.37 5.32 -1.80
C ASN A 33 11.29 5.01 -2.85
N ILE A 34 10.02 5.41 -2.66
CA ILE A 34 8.97 5.22 -3.67
C ILE A 34 9.30 5.99 -4.95
N MET A 35 9.73 7.25 -4.83
CA MET A 35 10.08 8.08 -5.99
C MET A 35 11.29 7.53 -6.74
N THR A 36 12.34 7.14 -6.00
CA THR A 36 13.55 6.55 -6.56
C THR A 36 13.26 5.20 -7.22
N PHE A 37 12.40 4.39 -6.62
CA PHE A 37 12.00 3.09 -7.16
C PHE A 37 11.28 3.25 -8.51
N LYS A 38 10.30 4.17 -8.58
CA LYS A 38 9.58 4.46 -9.83
C LYS A 38 10.51 4.91 -10.94
N LEU A 39 11.51 5.74 -10.62
CA LEU A 39 12.53 6.18 -11.57
C LEU A 39 13.40 5.01 -12.06
N ALA A 40 13.90 4.19 -11.14
CA ALA A 40 14.74 3.03 -11.44
C ALA A 40 13.99 2.04 -12.35
N VAL A 41 12.77 1.65 -11.97
CA VAL A 41 11.92 0.74 -12.76
C VAL A 41 11.71 1.26 -14.18
N LYS A 42 11.31 2.53 -14.35
CA LYS A 42 11.12 3.13 -15.69
C LYS A 42 12.41 3.15 -16.50
N THR A 43 13.54 3.47 -15.87
CA THR A 43 14.84 3.56 -16.54
C THR A 43 15.31 2.19 -17.01
N ILE A 44 15.22 1.17 -16.17
CA ILE A 44 15.60 -0.20 -16.51
C ILE A 44 14.66 -0.76 -17.57
N ALA A 45 13.35 -0.63 -17.41
CA ALA A 45 12.39 -1.06 -18.43
C ALA A 45 12.72 -0.46 -19.81
N LYS A 46 13.00 0.85 -19.87
CA LYS A 46 13.37 1.54 -21.11
C LYS A 46 14.65 0.98 -21.72
N ARG A 47 15.67 0.65 -20.91
CA ARG A 47 16.92 0.01 -21.40
C ARG A 47 16.68 -1.36 -22.02
N HIS A 48 15.64 -2.05 -21.59
CA HIS A 48 15.20 -3.33 -22.17
C HIS A 48 14.14 -3.17 -23.28
N GLY A 49 13.92 -1.95 -23.80
CA GLY A 49 12.94 -1.71 -24.87
C GLY A 49 11.47 -1.77 -24.42
N MET A 50 11.22 -1.74 -23.11
CA MET A 50 9.89 -1.80 -22.51
C MET A 50 9.44 -0.44 -21.96
N PHE A 51 8.14 -0.28 -21.72
CA PHE A 51 7.55 0.88 -21.06
C PHE A 51 6.88 0.48 -19.75
N ALA A 52 7.49 0.84 -18.62
CA ALA A 52 6.87 0.64 -17.31
C ALA A 52 5.90 1.80 -16.99
N SER A 53 4.66 1.44 -16.65
CA SER A 53 3.62 2.39 -16.26
C SER A 53 3.16 2.13 -14.83
N PHE A 54 2.99 3.20 -14.07
CA PHE A 54 2.40 3.21 -12.72
C PHE A 54 0.97 3.76 -12.74
N MET A 55 0.34 3.78 -13.92
CA MET A 55 -1.04 4.22 -14.09
C MET A 55 -1.98 3.25 -13.36
N PRO A 56 -3.01 3.71 -12.62
CA PRO A 56 -3.81 2.84 -11.75
C PRO A 56 -4.61 1.78 -12.51
N LYS A 57 -5.12 2.09 -13.70
CA LYS A 57 -5.89 1.16 -14.53
C LYS A 57 -5.57 1.41 -16.01
N PRO A 58 -4.46 0.86 -16.53
CA PRO A 58 -4.05 1.08 -17.92
C PRO A 58 -4.88 0.27 -18.92
N LYS A 59 -5.56 -0.79 -18.45
CA LYS A 59 -6.35 -1.69 -19.30
C LYS A 59 -7.68 -2.03 -18.64
N TYR A 60 -8.76 -2.00 -19.43
CA TYR A 60 -10.08 -2.43 -19.00
C TYR A 60 -10.15 -3.96 -18.86
N GLY A 61 -10.98 -4.47 -17.95
CA GLY A 61 -11.24 -5.90 -17.82
C GLY A 61 -10.16 -6.72 -17.10
N VAL A 62 -9.10 -6.10 -16.59
CA VAL A 62 -8.00 -6.76 -15.85
C VAL A 62 -7.67 -6.01 -14.56
N ASN A 63 -6.92 -6.60 -13.64
CA ASN A 63 -6.50 -5.93 -12.41
C ASN A 63 -5.79 -4.60 -12.67
N GLY A 64 -6.02 -3.63 -11.78
CA GLY A 64 -5.29 -2.37 -11.76
C GLY A 64 -4.06 -2.46 -10.85
N SER A 65 -3.20 -1.45 -10.91
CA SER A 65 -2.04 -1.35 -10.01
C SER A 65 -2.36 -0.45 -8.82
N GLY A 66 -2.25 -1.01 -7.62
CA GLY A 66 -2.32 -0.27 -6.35
C GLY A 66 -0.93 0.06 -5.82
N MET A 67 -0.91 0.77 -4.69
CA MET A 67 0.27 0.97 -3.86
C MET A 67 -0.19 0.79 -2.42
N HIS A 68 -0.21 -0.45 -1.94
CA HIS A 68 -0.64 -0.71 -0.57
C HIS A 68 0.37 -0.08 0.40
N VAL A 69 -0.15 0.63 1.39
CA VAL A 69 0.69 1.33 2.38
C VAL A 69 0.58 0.61 3.70
N ASN A 70 1.67 -0.04 4.11
CA ASN A 70 1.78 -0.69 5.41
C ASN A 70 2.31 0.33 6.43
N MET A 71 1.56 0.57 7.51
CA MET A 71 1.87 1.58 8.52
C MET A 71 1.94 0.97 9.91
N SER A 72 2.90 1.44 10.71
CA SER A 72 2.99 1.16 12.14
C SER A 72 3.50 2.40 12.87
N LEU A 73 3.19 2.54 14.15
CA LEU A 73 3.74 3.59 14.99
C LEU A 73 4.67 2.96 16.02
N SER A 74 5.80 3.62 16.26
CA SER A 74 6.74 3.22 17.30
C SER A 74 6.93 4.35 18.31
N LYS A 75 7.01 3.98 19.59
CA LYS A 75 7.35 4.87 20.69
C LYS A 75 8.45 4.22 21.51
N GLU A 76 9.54 4.95 21.75
CA GLU A 76 10.70 4.44 22.52
C GLU A 76 11.23 3.10 21.97
N GLY A 77 11.29 2.97 20.64
CA GLY A 77 11.77 1.77 19.96
C GLY A 77 10.82 0.56 19.99
N ARG A 78 9.60 0.71 20.53
CA ARG A 78 8.59 -0.35 20.57
C ARG A 78 7.41 0.00 19.65
N ASN A 79 6.98 -0.98 18.86
CA ASN A 79 5.78 -0.86 18.04
C ASN A 79 4.56 -0.81 18.97
N ILE A 80 3.82 0.30 18.95
CA ILE A 80 2.68 0.54 19.83
C ILE A 80 1.36 0.02 19.27
N PHE A 81 1.36 -0.61 18.09
CA PHE A 81 0.16 -1.30 17.58
C PHE A 81 0.03 -2.73 18.09
N ASP A 82 1.12 -3.33 18.57
CA ASP A 82 1.12 -4.68 19.10
C ASP A 82 0.59 -4.71 20.54
N ASP A 83 -0.33 -5.63 20.79
CA ASP A 83 -0.78 -5.98 22.14
C ASP A 83 -1.24 -7.44 22.15
N PRO A 84 -0.40 -8.39 22.60
CA PRO A 84 -0.72 -9.82 22.60
C PRO A 84 -1.97 -10.19 23.41
N ASP A 85 -2.30 -9.40 24.44
CA ASP A 85 -3.46 -9.61 25.31
C ASP A 85 -4.69 -8.82 24.83
N GLY A 86 -4.48 -7.88 23.90
CA GLY A 86 -5.52 -7.07 23.28
C GLY A 86 -6.41 -7.87 22.31
N GLU A 87 -7.62 -7.37 22.08
CA GLU A 87 -8.51 -7.95 21.09
C GLU A 87 -7.81 -7.98 19.72
N ASN A 88 -7.85 -9.14 19.06
CA ASN A 88 -7.20 -9.36 17.75
C ASN A 88 -5.65 -9.25 17.76
N GLY A 89 -5.04 -9.19 18.95
CA GLY A 89 -3.61 -8.95 19.12
C GLY A 89 -3.21 -7.50 18.81
N LEU A 90 -4.12 -6.55 18.99
CA LEU A 90 -3.96 -5.14 18.65
C LEU A 90 -4.19 -4.23 19.85
N SER A 91 -3.33 -3.23 20.00
CA SER A 91 -3.48 -2.23 21.04
C SER A 91 -4.69 -1.31 20.79
N ARG A 92 -5.07 -0.55 21.82
CA ARG A 92 -6.11 0.48 21.68
C ARG A 92 -5.71 1.57 20.68
N GLU A 93 -4.43 1.93 20.65
CA GLU A 93 -3.84 2.90 19.73
C GLU A 93 -3.98 2.44 18.27
N ALA A 94 -3.79 1.14 17.98
CA ALA A 94 -4.04 0.58 16.65
C ALA A 94 -5.51 0.73 16.24
N HIS A 95 -6.44 0.41 17.15
CA HIS A 95 -7.88 0.56 16.88
C HIS A 95 -8.28 2.02 16.62
N TRP A 96 -7.76 2.96 17.40
CA TRP A 96 -7.98 4.40 17.16
C TRP A 96 -7.39 4.88 15.83
N PHE A 97 -6.20 4.40 15.47
CA PHE A 97 -5.58 4.70 14.19
C PHE A 97 -6.43 4.21 13.01
N ILE A 98 -6.93 2.96 13.08
CA ILE A 98 -7.85 2.39 12.08
C ILE A 98 -9.13 3.22 11.99
N GLY A 99 -9.75 3.56 13.13
CA GLY A 99 -10.96 4.38 13.19
C GLY A 99 -10.77 5.76 12.55
N GLY A 100 -9.61 6.40 12.80
CA GLY A 100 -9.24 7.66 12.18
C GLY A 100 -9.15 7.58 10.65
N ILE A 101 -8.45 6.58 10.12
CA ILE A 101 -8.37 6.35 8.67
C ILE A 101 -9.78 6.18 8.08
N MET A 102 -10.60 5.31 8.68
CA MET A 102 -11.96 5.06 8.18
C MET A 102 -12.83 6.32 8.17
N ASN A 103 -12.73 7.14 9.21
CA ASN A 103 -13.49 8.39 9.34
C ASN A 103 -13.10 9.42 8.26
N HIS A 104 -11.82 9.52 7.92
CA HIS A 104 -11.30 10.51 6.97
C HIS A 104 -11.16 10.01 5.54
N MET A 105 -11.42 8.72 5.29
CA MET A 105 -11.08 8.09 4.02
C MET A 105 -11.69 8.81 2.81
N ARG A 106 -12.95 9.25 2.89
CA ARG A 106 -13.62 9.94 1.76
C ARG A 106 -12.84 11.17 1.29
N ALA A 107 -12.27 11.95 2.20
CA ALA A 107 -11.46 13.11 1.86
C ALA A 107 -10.04 12.69 1.43
N MET A 108 -9.42 11.78 2.17
CA MET A 108 -8.08 11.26 1.88
C MET A 108 -8.00 10.56 0.50
N THR A 109 -9.10 10.00 -0.02
CA THR A 109 -9.14 9.41 -1.36
C THR A 109 -8.73 10.41 -2.44
N ALA A 110 -9.06 11.71 -2.29
CA ALA A 110 -8.63 12.71 -3.26
C ALA A 110 -7.09 12.86 -3.37
N ILE A 111 -6.38 12.58 -2.27
CA ILE A 111 -4.90 12.68 -2.20
C ILE A 111 -4.27 11.35 -2.61
N THR A 112 -4.80 10.25 -2.06
CA THR A 112 -4.27 8.89 -2.26
C THR A 112 -4.64 8.28 -3.62
N ASN A 113 -5.64 8.84 -4.31
CA ASN A 113 -6.16 8.41 -5.61
C ASN A 113 -6.43 9.65 -6.49
N PRO A 114 -5.39 10.40 -6.88
CA PRO A 114 -5.55 11.78 -7.35
C PRO A 114 -5.99 11.91 -8.81
N LEU A 115 -5.95 10.84 -9.60
CA LEU A 115 -6.26 10.90 -11.02
C LEU A 115 -7.69 10.41 -11.30
N VAL A 116 -8.30 10.92 -12.37
CA VAL A 116 -9.55 10.33 -12.92
C VAL A 116 -9.38 8.82 -13.17
N ASN A 117 -8.19 8.39 -13.59
CA ASN A 117 -7.87 6.99 -13.82
C ASN A 117 -7.88 6.16 -12.51
N SER A 118 -7.55 6.75 -11.36
CA SER A 118 -7.57 6.06 -10.07
C SER A 118 -8.95 5.45 -9.78
N TYR A 119 -10.01 6.19 -10.08
CA TYR A 119 -11.39 5.73 -9.90
C TYR A 119 -11.83 4.65 -10.90
N LYS A 120 -11.06 4.39 -11.97
CA LYS A 120 -11.26 3.24 -12.87
C LYS A 120 -10.67 1.95 -12.30
N ARG A 121 -9.76 2.05 -11.31
CA ARG A 121 -9.25 0.92 -10.52
C ARG A 121 -10.21 0.56 -9.40
N LEU A 122 -10.80 1.55 -8.73
CA LEU A 122 -11.72 1.39 -7.59
C LEU A 122 -13.12 0.93 -8.05
N VAL A 123 -13.19 -0.26 -8.63
CA VAL A 123 -14.40 -0.91 -9.14
C VAL A 123 -14.43 -2.37 -8.66
N PRO A 124 -15.62 -2.97 -8.47
CA PRO A 124 -15.73 -4.36 -7.97
C PRO A 124 -15.05 -5.37 -8.90
N GLY A 125 -14.56 -6.47 -8.32
CA GLY A 125 -14.08 -7.65 -9.05
C GLY A 125 -12.58 -7.72 -9.34
N TYR A 126 -11.77 -6.76 -8.86
CA TYR A 126 -10.33 -6.69 -9.18
C TYR A 126 -9.44 -6.47 -7.94
N GLU A 127 -9.86 -6.99 -6.79
CA GLU A 127 -9.17 -6.91 -5.48
C GLU A 127 -8.91 -5.49 -4.90
N ALA A 128 -9.23 -4.44 -5.67
CA ALA A 128 -9.21 -3.07 -5.20
C ALA A 128 -10.36 -2.80 -4.21
N PRO A 129 -10.10 -2.09 -3.10
CA PRO A 129 -11.13 -1.84 -2.11
C PRO A 129 -12.13 -0.78 -2.59
N ILE A 130 -13.43 -1.09 -2.45
CA ILE A 130 -14.53 -0.18 -2.83
C ILE A 130 -15.44 0.21 -1.65
N TYR A 131 -15.22 -0.38 -0.48
CA TYR A 131 -16.00 -0.12 0.74
C TYR A 131 -15.09 0.24 1.90
N ILE A 132 -15.54 1.19 2.73
CA ILE A 132 -14.84 1.59 3.96
C ILE A 132 -15.13 0.51 5.02
N ALA A 133 -14.20 -0.42 5.14
CA ALA A 133 -14.22 -1.50 6.12
C ALA A 133 -12.79 -1.94 6.43
N TRP A 134 -12.62 -2.66 7.53
CA TRP A 134 -11.35 -3.30 7.86
C TRP A 134 -11.54 -4.79 8.18
N SER A 135 -10.50 -5.60 7.97
CA SER A 135 -10.51 -7.02 8.33
C SER A 135 -9.10 -7.55 8.59
N MET A 136 -8.99 -8.61 9.38
CA MET A 136 -7.76 -9.39 9.50
C MET A 136 -7.62 -10.46 8.41
N THR A 137 -8.74 -11.03 7.96
CA THR A 137 -8.76 -12.24 7.14
C THR A 137 -9.13 -11.94 5.69
N ASN A 138 -10.06 -11.02 5.46
CA ASN A 138 -10.50 -10.66 4.11
C ASN A 138 -9.46 -9.74 3.43
N ARG A 139 -9.18 -9.99 2.15
CA ARG A 139 -8.29 -9.17 1.32
C ARG A 139 -9.01 -8.08 0.51
N SER A 140 -10.34 -8.13 0.43
CA SER A 140 -11.14 -7.09 -0.24
C SER A 140 -11.34 -5.76 0.51
N PRO A 141 -11.23 -5.65 1.85
CA PRO A 141 -11.56 -4.39 2.54
C PRO A 141 -10.49 -3.33 2.32
N LEU A 142 -10.87 -2.09 2.60
CA LEU A 142 -10.00 -0.91 2.53
C LEU A 142 -8.75 -1.06 3.39
N ILE A 143 -8.94 -1.51 4.63
CA ILE A 143 -7.87 -1.72 5.59
C ILE A 143 -7.74 -3.21 5.86
N ARG A 144 -6.53 -3.72 5.79
CA ARG A 144 -6.20 -5.08 6.20
C ARG A 144 -5.21 -5.06 7.35
N ILE A 145 -5.38 -5.99 8.28
CA ILE A 145 -4.40 -6.24 9.34
C ILE A 145 -3.69 -7.55 9.02
N PRO A 146 -2.41 -7.51 8.57
CA PRO A 146 -1.63 -8.71 8.32
C PRO A 146 -1.51 -9.59 9.57
N VAL A 147 -1.26 -10.90 9.39
CA VAL A 147 -1.16 -11.88 10.48
C VAL A 147 0.10 -11.69 11.34
N SER A 148 1.14 -11.03 10.81
CA SER A 148 2.36 -10.76 11.57
C SER A 148 2.07 -9.97 12.86
N ARG A 149 2.79 -10.31 13.93
CA ARG A 149 2.67 -9.67 15.25
C ARG A 149 4.03 -9.16 15.78
N GLY A 150 4.05 -8.57 16.98
CA GLY A 150 5.23 -8.01 17.60
C GLY A 150 5.68 -6.73 16.92
N SER A 151 6.99 -6.60 16.68
CA SER A 151 7.56 -5.46 15.94
C SER A 151 6.99 -5.30 14.52
N ARG A 152 6.36 -6.34 13.96
CA ARG A 152 5.78 -6.36 12.61
C ARG A 152 4.27 -6.09 12.57
N THR A 153 3.62 -5.81 13.70
CA THR A 153 2.20 -5.44 13.76
C THR A 153 1.97 -4.14 13.02
N ARG A 154 1.01 -4.13 12.07
CA ARG A 154 0.82 -3.00 11.14
C ARG A 154 -0.58 -2.96 10.56
N VAL A 155 -0.93 -1.79 10.04
CA VAL A 155 -2.18 -1.50 9.33
C VAL A 155 -1.87 -1.33 7.84
N GLU A 156 -2.45 -2.16 6.98
CA GLU A 156 -2.30 -2.11 5.51
C GLU A 156 -3.47 -1.32 4.92
N LEU A 157 -3.22 -0.10 4.43
CA LEU A 157 -4.20 0.69 3.68
C LEU A 157 -4.05 0.38 2.18
N ARG A 158 -5.10 -0.20 1.58
CA ARG A 158 -5.03 -0.80 0.23
C ARG A 158 -5.53 0.10 -0.89
N CYS A 159 -6.24 1.18 -0.58
CA CYS A 159 -6.80 2.07 -1.61
C CYS A 159 -5.78 2.92 -2.37
N PRO A 160 -4.62 3.35 -1.84
CA PRO A 160 -3.74 4.23 -2.60
C PRO A 160 -3.26 3.55 -3.88
N ASP A 161 -2.97 4.37 -4.89
CA ASP A 161 -2.30 3.91 -6.09
C ASP A 161 -1.01 4.69 -6.32
N SER A 162 -0.15 4.17 -7.18
CA SER A 162 1.16 4.76 -7.44
C SER A 162 1.11 6.08 -8.21
N ALA A 163 -0.07 6.61 -8.55
CA ALA A 163 -0.21 7.97 -9.08
C ALA A 163 -0.24 9.02 -7.95
N ALA A 164 -0.50 8.61 -6.70
CA ALA A 164 -0.35 9.46 -5.53
C ALA A 164 1.06 10.06 -5.42
N ASN A 165 1.13 11.26 -4.89
CA ASN A 165 2.38 11.84 -4.43
C ASN A 165 2.68 11.23 -3.05
N PRO A 166 3.77 10.45 -2.88
CA PRO A 166 4.01 9.72 -1.62
C PRO A 166 4.36 10.62 -0.44
N TYR A 167 4.61 11.92 -0.65
CA TYR A 167 4.87 12.89 0.42
C TYR A 167 3.60 13.56 0.96
N LEU A 168 2.48 13.48 0.24
CA LEU A 168 1.18 14.06 0.63
C LEU A 168 0.28 13.01 1.27
#